data_AF-A0A352KEP9-F1
#
_entry.id   AF-A0A352KEP9-F1
#
_cell.length_a   1.000
_cell.length_b   1.000
_cell.length_c   1.000
_cell.angle_alpha   90.00
_cell.angle_beta   90.00
_cell.angle_gamma   90.00
#
_symmetry.space_group_name_H-M   'P 1'
#
loop_
_entity.id
_entity.type
_entity.pdbx_description
1 polymer ?
#
loop_
_entity_poly.entity_id
_entity_poly.type
_entity_poly.pdbx_seq_one_letter_code
_entity_poly.pdbx_strand_id
1 'polypeptide(L)' 'MSAGELTVTAPYDGSRIAAVPRSDAAAIEKALSTAHGLYRDRDSWIAKVERIAILRRAMT' A
#
# COMPACT_ATOMS: atom_id res chain seq x y z
N MET A 1 -18.11 -5.37 7.35
CA MET A 1 -17.20 -4.94 8.43
C MET A 1 -16.60 -3.61 8.01
N SER A 2 -16.87 -2.55 8.76
CA SER A 2 -16.44 -1.18 8.44
C SER A 2 -14.93 -1.02 8.61
N ALA A 3 -14.31 -0.18 7.79
CA ALA A 3 -12.94 0.29 8.00
C ALA A 3 -12.86 0.98 9.37
N GLY A 4 -12.03 0.44 10.27
CA GLY A 4 -11.73 1.01 11.58
C GLY A 4 -10.23 1.28 11.71
N GLU A 5 -9.78 1.86 12.82
CA GLU A 5 -8.34 2.04 13.06
C GLU A 5 -7.77 0.88 13.88
N LEU A 6 -6.51 0.53 13.60
CA LEU A 6 -5.72 -0.41 14.39
C LEU A 6 -4.64 0.37 15.15
N THR A 7 -4.65 0.27 16.47
CA THR A 7 -3.56 0.80 17.31
C THR A 7 -2.31 -0.05 17.15
N VAL A 8 -1.18 0.59 16.86
CA VAL A 8 0.15 -0.02 16.81
C VAL A 8 0.87 0.30 18.12
N THR A 9 1.44 -0.73 18.76
CA THR A 9 2.12 -0.62 20.05
C THR A 9 3.57 -1.10 19.96
N ALA A 10 4.45 -0.54 20.79
CA ALA A 10 5.85 -0.96 20.87
C ALA A 10 5.95 -2.34 21.57
N PRO A 11 6.78 -3.27 21.06
CA PRO A 11 6.88 -4.61 21.63
C PRO A 11 7.65 -4.64 22.97
N TYR A 12 8.44 -3.62 23.27
CA TYR A 12 9.29 -3.57 24.47
C TYR A 12 8.47 -3.27 25.74
N ASP A 13 7.58 -2.27 25.69
CA ASP A 13 6.85 -1.76 26.85
C ASP A 13 5.33 -1.64 26.63
N GLY A 14 4.83 -2.00 25.45
CA GLY A 14 3.41 -1.88 25.10
C GLY A 14 2.93 -0.46 24.86
N SER A 15 3.81 0.54 24.85
CA SER A 15 3.43 1.94 24.61
C SER A 15 2.80 2.13 23.21
N ARG A 16 1.85 3.05 23.09
CA ARG A 16 1.20 3.35 21.80
C ARG A 16 2.17 4.11 20.88
N ILE A 17 2.37 3.61 19.67
CA ILE A 17 3.13 4.26 18.60
C ILE A 17 2.19 5.13 17.75
N ALA A 18 1.14 4.52 17.20
CA ALA A 18 0.22 5.20 16.28
C ALA A 18 -1.13 4.45 16.19
N ALA A 19 -2.08 5.03 15.45
CA ALA A 19 -3.24 4.30 14.93
C ALA A 19 -3.20 4.35 13.41
N VAL A 20 -3.45 3.22 12.75
CA VAL A 20 -3.44 3.10 11.29
C VAL A 20 -4.82 2.69 10.77
N PRO A 21 -5.29 3.25 9.65
CA PRO A 21 -6.52 2.79 9.02
C PRO A 21 -6.45 1.32 8.64
N ARG A 22 -7.51 0.56 8.90
CA ARG A 22 -7.65 -0.83 8.47
C ARG A 22 -8.45 -0.89 7.18
N SER A 23 -7.88 -1.53 6.16
CA SER A 23 -8.58 -1.84 4.92
C SER A 23 -9.69 -2.87 5.17
N ASP A 24 -10.84 -2.65 4.55
CA ASP A 24 -11.95 -3.62 4.52
C ASP A 24 -11.93 -4.44 3.23
N ALA A 25 -12.87 -5.37 3.10
CA ALA A 25 -12.97 -6.23 1.92
C ALA A 25 -13.12 -5.44 0.61
N ALA A 26 -13.89 -4.35 0.61
CA ALA A 26 -14.08 -3.52 -0.59
C ALA A 26 -12.77 -2.83 -1.02
N ALA A 27 -11.99 -2.32 -0.06
CA ALA A 27 -10.67 -1.75 -0.33
C ALA A 27 -9.71 -2.80 -0.91
N ILE A 28 -9.75 -4.04 -0.40
CA ILE A 28 -8.92 -5.13 -0.92
C ILE A 28 -9.33 -5.51 -2.35
N GLU A 29 -10.63 -5.70 -2.62
CA GLU A 29 -11.12 -6.01 -3.97
C GLU A 29 -10.74 -4.93 -4.98
N LYS A 30 -10.83 -3.65 -4.60
CA LYS A 30 -10.39 -2.54 -5.44
C LYS A 30 -8.89 -2.63 -5.75
N ALA A 31 -8.06 -2.92 -4.75
CA ALA A 31 -6.61 -3.04 -4.93
C ALA A 31 -6.25 -4.21 -5.86
N LEU A 32 -6.88 -5.38 -5.68
CA LEU A 32 -6.66 -6.56 -6.51
C LEU A 32 -7.12 -6.32 -7.95
N SER A 33 -8.31 -5.74 -8.15
CA SER A 33 -8.83 -5.39 -9.47
C SER A 33 -7.91 -4.41 -10.20
N THR A 34 -7.41 -3.39 -9.48
CA THR A 34 -6.45 -2.42 -10.04
C THR A 34 -5.14 -3.10 -10.46
N ALA A 35 -4.57 -3.94 -9.58
CA ALA A 35 -3.33 -4.65 -9.87
C ALA A 35 -3.48 -5.60 -11.07
N HIS A 36 -4.59 -6.34 -11.14
CA HIS A 36 -4.90 -7.24 -12.25
C HIS A 36 -5.09 -6.50 -13.57
N GLY A 37 -5.82 -5.39 -13.56
CA GLY A 37 -6.02 -4.54 -14.73
C GLY A 37 -4.70 -4.00 -15.28
N LEU A 38 -3.88 -3.41 -14.41
CA LEU A 38 -2.55 -2.92 -14.79
C LEU A 38 -1.68 -4.06 -15.32
N TYR A 39 -1.67 -5.24 -14.69
CA TYR A 39 -0.84 -6.34 -15.18
C TYR A 39 -1.18 -6.78 -16.61
N ARG A 40 -2.47 -6.77 -16.96
CA ARG A 40 -2.99 -7.11 -18.29
C ARG A 40 -2.65 -6.03 -19.32
N ASP A 41 -2.76 -4.76 -18.94
CA ASP A 41 -2.47 -3.61 -19.80
C ASP A 41 -1.14 -2.96 -19.40
N ARG A 42 -0.07 -3.42 -20.03
CA ARG A 42 1.28 -2.93 -19.76
C ARG A 42 1.55 -1.53 -20.35
N ASP A 43 0.71 -1.04 -21.26
CA ASP A 43 0.86 0.31 -21.79
C ASP A 43 0.46 1.35 -20.72
N SER A 44 -0.40 0.95 -19.78
CA SER A 44 -0.74 1.73 -18.59
C SER A 44 0.36 1.75 -17.51
N TRP A 45 1.52 1.11 -17.74
CA TRP A 45 2.62 1.12 -16.77
C TRP A 45 3.46 2.39 -16.87
N ILE A 46 4.03 2.78 -15.72
CA ILE A 46 5.09 3.78 -15.67
C ILE A 46 6.27 3.33 -16.55
N ALA A 47 6.77 4.24 -17.38
CA ALA A 47 7.89 3.98 -18.27
C ALA A 47 9.11 3.46 -17.50
N LYS A 48 9.91 2.58 -18.13
CA LYS A 48 11.05 1.91 -17.48
C LYS A 48 12.02 2.90 -16.81
N VAL A 49 12.38 3.99 -17.49
CA VAL A 49 13.33 4.99 -16.99
C VAL A 49 12.78 5.66 -15.72
N GLU A 50 11.49 5.97 -15.70
CA GLU A 50 10.83 6.60 -14.56
C GLU A 50 10.70 5.63 -13.36
N ARG A 51 10.39 4.35 -13.60
CA ARG A 51 10.41 3.32 -12.53
C ARG A 51 11.77 3.24 -11.84
N ILE A 52 12.86 3.27 -12.60
CA ILE A 52 14.23 3.27 -12.04
C ILE A 52 14.49 4.54 -11.24
N ALA A 53 14.05 5.70 -11.72
CA ALA A 53 14.21 6.96 -11.00
C ALA A 53 13.45 6.97 -9.67
N ILE A 54 12.20 6.48 -9.64
CA ILE A 54 11.41 6.32 -8.41
C ILE A 54 12.14 5.42 -7.41
N LEU A 55 12.63 4.26 -7.86
CA LEU A 55 13.34 3.31 -6.99
C LEU A 55 14.62 3.92 -6.41
N ARG A 56 15.41 4.65 -7.21
CA ARG A 56 16.61 5.34 -6.71
C ARG A 56 16.28 6.38 -5.63
N ARG A 57 15.20 7.14 -5.81
CA ARG A 57 14.76 8.16 -4.84
C ARG A 57 14.25 7.55 -3.53
N ALA A 58 13.58 6.39 -3.59
CA ALA A 58 13.05 5.74 -2.38
C ALA A 58 14.15 5.14 -1.48
N MET A 59 15.37 4.96 -2.01
CA MET A 59 16.51 4.38 -1.29
C MET A 59 17.38 5.42 -0.56
N THR A 60 17.13 6.71 -0.78
CA THR A 60 17.87 7.84 -0.19
C THR A 60 17.00 8.60 0.78
#